data_AF-A0A0M3KCL5-F1
#
_entry.id   AF-A0A0M3KCL5-F1
#
_cell.length_a   1.000
_cell.length_b   1.000
_cell.length_c   1.000
_cell.angle_alpha   90.00
_cell.angle_beta   90.00
_cell.angle_gamma   90.00
#
_symmetry.space_group_name_H-M   'P 1'
#
loop_
_entity.id
_entity.type
_entity.pdbx_description
1 polymer ?
#
loop_
_entity_poly.entity_id
_entity_poly.type
_entity_poly.pdbx_seq_one_letter_code
_entity_poly.pdbx_strand_id
1 'polypeptide(L)'
;MTRSDVKKRLVKKASKMPNPIESLKCEYPTETLSGEPLSFSFMWGTHLDEKLFEWIFNLFVVNMRAFYELSQWGYDEQSKKQELSSTTSSFEIQVEEKYQSQGIGSIMISMLESLGRK
;
A
#
# COMPACT_ATOMS: atom_id res chain seq x y z
N MET A 1 -3.17 -28.50 16.88
CA MET A 1 -2.92 -27.09 16.51
C MET A 1 -4.25 -26.49 16.07
N THR A 2 -4.67 -25.36 16.64
CA THR A 2 -5.97 -24.78 16.27
C THR A 2 -5.88 -24.04 14.92
N ARG A 3 -7.01 -23.82 14.26
CA ARG A 3 -7.09 -23.02 13.02
C ARG A 3 -6.54 -21.59 13.20
N SER A 4 -6.64 -21.05 14.41
CA SER A 4 -6.09 -19.74 14.79
C SER A 4 -4.55 -19.73 14.77
N ASP A 5 -3.92 -20.80 15.25
CA ASP A 5 -2.45 -20.93 15.29
C ASP A 5 -1.85 -21.01 13.88
N VAL A 6 -2.56 -21.67 12.96
CA VAL A 6 -2.16 -21.72 11.54
C VAL A 6 -2.17 -20.32 10.92
N LYS A 7 -3.25 -19.55 11.12
CA LYS A 7 -3.36 -18.18 10.58
C LYS A 7 -2.27 -17.25 11.11
N LYS A 8 -2.02 -17.27 12.43
CA LYS A 8 -0.94 -16.46 13.04
C LYS A 8 0.44 -16.80 12.47
N ARG A 9 0.70 -18.09 12.21
CA ARG A 9 1.95 -18.53 11.60
C ARG A 9 2.10 -18.06 10.15
N LEU A 10 1.01 -18.06 9.36
CA LEU A 10 1.01 -17.55 7.98
C LEU A 10 1.30 -16.04 7.96
N VAL A 11 0.64 -15.26 8.81
CA VAL A 11 0.89 -13.81 8.93
C VAL A 11 2.35 -13.53 9.31
N LYS A 12 2.91 -14.25 10.29
CA LYS A 12 4.32 -14.13 10.67
C LYS A 12 5.30 -14.51 9.55
N LYS A 13 4.92 -15.42 8.66
CA LYS A 13 5.73 -15.79 7.50
C LYS A 13 5.69 -14.69 6.45
N ALA A 14 4.50 -14.17 6.15
CA ALA A 14 4.30 -13.07 5.20
C ALA A 14 5.01 -11.78 5.66
N SER A 15 4.92 -11.43 6.95
CA SER A 15 5.54 -10.21 7.50
C SER A 15 7.07 -10.22 7.49
N LYS A 16 7.71 -11.36 7.22
CA LYS A 16 9.17 -11.51 7.13
C LYS A 16 9.67 -11.64 5.69
N MET A 17 8.76 -11.62 4.71
CA MET A 17 9.10 -11.82 3.31
C MET A 17 9.60 -10.49 2.72
N PRO A 18 10.86 -10.40 2.25
CA PRO A 18 11.50 -9.13 1.92
C PRO A 18 10.88 -8.41 0.71
N ASN A 19 10.53 -9.16 -0.34
CA ASN A 19 9.75 -8.66 -1.48
C ASN A 19 8.75 -9.75 -1.88
N PRO A 20 7.48 -9.64 -1.45
CA PRO A 20 6.45 -10.64 -1.75
C PRO A 20 6.17 -10.82 -3.25
N ILE A 21 6.28 -9.76 -4.04
CA ILE A 21 5.99 -9.78 -5.49
C ILE A 21 7.00 -10.69 -6.19
N GLU A 22 8.30 -10.47 -5.95
CA GLU A 22 9.38 -11.29 -6.53
C GLU A 22 9.41 -12.70 -5.93
N SER A 23 9.30 -12.81 -4.60
CA SER A 23 9.42 -14.09 -3.89
C SER A 23 8.32 -15.08 -4.29
N LEU A 24 7.11 -14.57 -4.58
CA LEU A 24 5.97 -15.39 -4.98
C LEU A 24 5.77 -15.45 -6.51
N LYS A 25 6.67 -14.81 -7.27
CA LYS A 25 6.61 -14.70 -8.73
C LYS A 25 5.22 -14.26 -9.19
N CYS A 26 4.71 -13.20 -8.58
CA CYS A 26 3.41 -12.66 -8.96
C CYS A 26 3.52 -11.97 -10.31
N GLU A 27 2.63 -12.33 -11.23
CA GLU A 27 2.48 -11.63 -12.49
C GLU A 27 1.80 -10.28 -12.25
N TYR A 28 2.32 -9.23 -12.89
CA TYR A 28 1.77 -7.88 -12.86
C TYR A 28 1.88 -7.27 -14.26
N PRO A 29 0.94 -6.37 -14.62
CA PRO A 29 0.97 -5.73 -15.93
C PRO A 29 2.20 -4.83 -16.06
N THR A 30 2.77 -4.77 -17.25
CA THR A 30 3.93 -3.89 -17.56
C THR A 30 3.50 -2.57 -18.19
N GLU A 31 2.21 -2.38 -18.43
CA GLU A 31 1.64 -1.20 -19.08
C GLU A 31 0.26 -0.87 -18.52
N THR A 32 -0.13 0.41 -18.60
CA THR A 32 -1.47 0.87 -18.28
C THR A 32 -2.46 0.45 -19.36
N LEU A 33 -3.76 0.60 -19.10
CA LEU A 33 -4.80 0.40 -20.12
C LEU A 33 -4.66 1.36 -21.32
N SER A 34 -3.96 2.49 -21.13
CA SER A 34 -3.63 3.45 -22.18
C SER A 34 -2.31 3.16 -22.91
N GLY A 35 -1.57 2.11 -22.51
CA GLY A 35 -0.31 1.70 -23.12
C GLY A 35 0.93 2.42 -22.58
N GLU A 36 0.83 3.12 -21.45
CA GLU A 36 1.99 3.74 -20.79
C GLU A 36 2.76 2.69 -19.97
N PRO A 37 4.10 2.69 -20.00
CA PRO A 37 4.88 1.71 -19.25
C PRO A 37 4.69 1.85 -17.74
N LEU A 38 4.50 0.73 -17.05
CA LEU A 38 4.39 0.65 -15.60
C LEU A 38 5.62 -0.01 -14.99
N SER A 39 6.04 0.54 -13.84
CA SER A 39 7.08 -0.03 -12.99
C SER A 39 6.55 -0.13 -11.56
N PHE A 40 6.86 -1.24 -10.91
CA PHE A 40 6.48 -1.50 -9.51
C PHE A 40 7.73 -1.67 -8.68
N SER A 41 7.74 -1.05 -7.50
CA SER A 41 8.76 -1.24 -6.48
C SER A 41 8.08 -1.62 -5.16
N PHE A 42 8.75 -2.49 -4.40
CA PHE A 42 8.34 -2.84 -3.06
C PHE A 42 9.38 -2.29 -2.07
N MET A 43 8.91 -1.50 -1.11
CA MET A 43 9.73 -0.94 -0.05
C MET A 43 9.00 -1.05 1.28
N TRP A 44 9.75 -1.35 2.33
CA TRP A 44 9.23 -1.29 3.69
C TRP A 44 9.08 0.16 4.11
N GLY A 45 7.94 0.53 4.70
CA GLY A 45 7.71 1.88 5.23
C GLY A 45 8.82 2.35 6.18
N THR A 46 9.36 1.43 6.99
CA THR A 46 10.48 1.69 7.91
C THR A 46 11.84 1.95 7.25
N HIS A 47 11.96 1.71 5.94
CA HIS A 47 13.19 1.90 5.17
C HIS A 47 13.04 2.98 4.09
N LEU A 48 11.94 3.73 4.08
CA LEU A 48 11.78 4.87 3.20
C LEU A 48 12.71 5.99 3.66
N ASP A 49 13.35 6.67 2.70
CA ASP A 49 14.03 7.92 3.02
C ASP A 49 13.01 9.02 3.35
N GLU A 50 13.48 10.07 4.02
CA GLU A 50 12.64 11.16 4.52
C GLU A 50 11.88 11.86 3.39
N LYS A 51 12.52 12.08 2.23
CA LYS A 51 11.90 12.78 1.10
C LYS A 51 10.80 11.96 0.47
N LEU A 52 11.04 10.67 0.29
CA LEU A 52 10.07 9.74 -0.27
C LEU A 52 8.89 9.54 0.68
N PHE A 53 9.15 9.41 1.98
CA PHE A 53 8.09 9.35 2.98
C PHE A 53 7.26 10.63 3.00
N GLU A 54 7.89 11.81 2.97
CA GLU A 54 7.19 13.09 2.92
C GLU A 54 6.33 13.22 1.65
N TRP A 55 6.83 12.76 0.50
CA TRP A 55 6.05 12.73 -0.73
C TRP A 55 4.83 11.81 -0.62
N ILE A 56 4.98 10.58 -0.11
CA ILE A 56 3.86 9.64 0.11
C ILE A 56 2.86 10.24 1.09
N PHE A 57 3.34 10.84 2.17
CA PHE A 57 2.49 11.46 3.18
C PHE A 57 1.70 12.63 2.59
N ASN A 58 2.34 13.51 1.84
CA ASN A 58 1.68 14.63 1.17
C ASN A 58 0.60 14.15 0.18
N LEU A 59 0.86 13.07 -0.57
CA LEU A 59 -0.14 12.46 -1.44
C LEU A 59 -1.36 11.96 -0.64
N PHE A 60 -1.14 11.31 0.50
CA PHE A 60 -2.22 10.93 1.42
C PHE A 60 -3.00 12.15 1.92
N VAL A 61 -2.33 13.22 2.35
CA VAL A 61 -3.00 14.44 2.85
C VAL A 61 -3.88 15.05 1.77
N VAL A 62 -3.35 15.23 0.56
CA VAL A 62 -4.11 15.78 -0.58
C VAL A 62 -5.35 14.94 -0.87
N ASN A 63 -5.21 13.62 -0.88
CA ASN A 63 -6.30 12.72 -1.22
C ASN A 63 -7.33 12.58 -0.09
N MET A 64 -6.91 12.59 1.18
CA MET A 64 -7.73 12.10 2.28
C MET A 64 -8.15 13.16 3.30
N ARG A 65 -7.42 14.28 3.43
CA ARG A 65 -7.66 15.26 4.52
C ARG A 65 -9.09 15.77 4.54
N ALA A 66 -9.62 16.19 3.40
CA ALA A 66 -10.98 16.69 3.29
C ALA A 66 -12.03 15.65 3.73
N PHE A 67 -11.83 14.38 3.37
CA PHE A 67 -12.73 13.30 3.79
C PHE A 67 -12.66 13.05 5.30
N TYR A 68 -11.48 13.13 5.90
CA TYR A 68 -11.31 13.00 7.35
C TYR A 68 -11.96 14.16 8.12
N GLU A 69 -11.78 15.40 7.66
CA GLU A 69 -12.38 16.60 8.26
C GLU A 69 -13.91 16.60 8.15
N LEU A 70 -14.47 16.02 7.08
CA LEU A 70 -15.91 15.82 6.94
C LEU A 70 -16.46 14.63 7.76
N SER A 71 -15.58 13.75 8.23
CA SER A 71 -15.96 12.56 8.99
C SER A 71 -16.00 12.81 10.51
N GLN A 72 -16.61 11.89 11.26
CA GLN A 72 -16.58 11.93 12.73
C GLN A 72 -15.20 11.68 13.34
N TRP A 73 -14.23 11.20 12.54
CA TRP A 73 -12.90 10.81 13.03
C TRP A 73 -11.97 12.02 13.15
N GLY A 74 -12.22 13.08 12.38
CA GLY A 74 -11.33 14.23 12.27
C GLY A 74 -10.00 13.90 11.60
N TYR A 75 -9.13 14.90 11.48
CA TYR A 75 -7.81 14.78 10.89
C TYR A 75 -6.75 15.22 11.91
N ASP A 76 -5.85 14.31 12.29
CA ASP A 76 -4.66 14.59 13.09
C ASP A 76 -3.40 14.16 12.34
N GLU A 77 -2.59 15.14 11.96
CA GLU A 77 -1.42 14.92 11.11
C GLU A 77 -0.35 14.06 11.81
N GLN A 78 -0.10 14.30 13.10
CA GLN A 78 0.94 13.58 13.85
C GLN A 78 0.57 12.10 14.01
N SER A 79 -0.68 11.82 14.33
CA SER A 79 -1.23 10.48 14.41
C SER A 79 -1.12 9.75 13.07
N LYS A 80 -1.47 10.41 11.95
CA LYS A 80 -1.37 9.80 10.62
C LYS A 80 0.08 9.59 10.16
N LYS A 81 1.00 10.50 10.48
CA LYS A 81 2.44 10.29 10.27
C LYS A 81 2.96 9.08 11.05
N GLN A 82 2.55 8.92 12.31
CA GLN A 82 2.93 7.78 13.15
C GLN A 82 2.31 6.47 12.65
N GLU A 83 1.06 6.51 12.18
CA GLU A 83 0.38 5.33 11.61
C GLU A 83 1.09 4.83 10.35
N LEU A 84 1.33 5.72 9.37
CA LEU A 84 1.92 5.38 8.07
C LEU A 84 3.40 4.96 8.15
N SER A 85 4.10 5.37 9.21
CA SER A 85 5.50 4.96 9.46
C SER A 85 5.60 3.70 10.35
N SER A 86 4.47 3.20 10.87
CA SER A 86 4.47 2.05 11.77
C SER A 86 4.73 0.73 11.04
N THR A 87 5.42 -0.19 11.73
CA THR A 87 5.58 -1.60 11.27
C THR A 87 4.26 -2.37 11.17
N THR A 88 3.21 -1.86 11.82
CA THR A 88 1.86 -2.42 11.77
C THR A 88 0.89 -1.50 11.05
N SER A 89 1.38 -0.62 10.17
CA SER A 89 0.55 0.31 9.42
C SER A 89 -0.61 -0.42 8.74
N SER A 90 -1.77 0.25 8.73
CA SER A 90 -2.92 -0.09 7.90
C SER A 90 -2.52 -0.01 6.42
N PHE A 91 -3.27 -0.73 5.56
CA PHE A 91 -3.02 -0.78 4.13
C PHE A 91 -3.69 0.41 3.43
N GLU A 92 -2.90 1.25 2.77
CA GLU A 92 -3.39 2.44 2.07
C GLU A 92 -3.07 2.35 0.58
N ILE A 93 -4.02 2.78 -0.25
CA ILE A 93 -3.84 2.92 -1.69
C ILE A 93 -4.03 4.39 -2.04
N GLN A 94 -2.99 4.99 -2.60
CA GLN A 94 -2.97 6.38 -2.99
C GLN A 94 -2.53 6.47 -4.45
N VAL A 95 -3.23 7.28 -5.23
CA VAL A 95 -2.93 7.53 -6.65
C VAL A 95 -2.93 9.03 -6.85
N GLU A 96 -1.91 9.57 -7.52
CA GLU A 96 -1.88 11.00 -7.89
C GLU A 96 -3.07 11.34 -8.77
N GLU A 97 -3.66 12.52 -8.56
CA GLU A 97 -4.88 12.99 -9.24
C GLU A 97 -4.83 12.80 -10.76
N LYS A 98 -3.73 13.18 -11.41
CA LYS A 98 -3.56 13.04 -12.87
C LYS A 98 -3.69 11.59 -13.38
N TYR A 99 -3.43 10.60 -12.54
CA TYR A 99 -3.49 9.17 -12.91
C TYR A 99 -4.72 8.45 -12.33
N GLN A 100 -5.58 9.16 -11.60
CA GLN A 100 -6.84 8.60 -11.12
C GLN A 100 -7.78 8.31 -12.30
N SER A 101 -8.68 7.34 -12.12
CA SER A 101 -9.63 6.89 -13.17
C SER A 101 -8.99 6.33 -14.45
N GLN A 102 -7.69 6.02 -14.45
CA GLN A 102 -6.97 5.39 -15.57
C GLN A 102 -6.72 3.89 -15.38
N GLY A 103 -7.38 3.26 -14.40
CA GLY A 103 -7.24 1.83 -14.12
C GLY A 103 -6.07 1.44 -13.21
N ILE A 104 -5.21 2.38 -12.80
CA ILE A 104 -4.07 2.11 -11.89
C ILE A 104 -4.53 1.51 -10.56
N GLY A 105 -5.58 2.08 -9.95
CA GLY A 105 -6.13 1.54 -8.69
C GLY A 105 -6.61 0.10 -8.84
N SER A 106 -7.25 -0.25 -9.96
CA SER A 106 -7.69 -1.61 -10.25
C SER A 106 -6.51 -2.57 -10.42
N ILE A 107 -5.43 -2.12 -11.07
CA ILE A 107 -4.19 -2.88 -11.20
C ILE A 107 -3.57 -3.14 -9.81
N MET A 108 -3.45 -2.11 -8.97
CA MET A 108 -2.91 -2.25 -7.60
C MET A 108 -3.73 -3.25 -6.77
N ILE A 109 -5.06 -3.14 -6.79
CA ILE A 109 -5.94 -4.10 -6.08
C ILE A 109 -5.76 -5.52 -6.62
N SER A 110 -5.72 -5.70 -7.94
CA SER A 110 -5.55 -7.03 -8.55
C SER A 110 -4.23 -7.68 -8.14
N MET A 111 -3.16 -6.88 -8.02
CA MET A 111 -1.87 -7.36 -7.51
C MET A 111 -1.94 -7.77 -6.04
N LEU A 112 -2.57 -6.96 -5.18
CA LEU A 112 -2.76 -7.29 -3.77
C LEU A 112 -3.60 -8.56 -3.59
N GLU A 113 -4.63 -8.75 -4.42
CA GLU A 113 -5.41 -10.00 -4.42
C GLU A 113 -4.57 -11.21 -4.87
N SER A 114 -3.75 -11.05 -5.91
CA SER A 114 -2.85 -12.10 -6.38
C SER A 114 -1.87 -12.52 -5.28
N LEU A 115 -1.31 -11.54 -4.56
CA LEU A 115 -0.46 -11.79 -3.38
C LEU A 115 -1.21 -12.49 -2.26
N GLY A 116 -2.45 -12.08 -1.96
CA GLY A 116 -3.28 -12.68 -0.91
C GLY A 116 -3.70 -14.13 -1.18
N ARG A 117 -3.64 -14.58 -2.45
CA ARG A 117 -3.95 -15.97 -2.85
C ARG A 117 -2.78 -16.94 -2.72
N LYS A 118 -1.55 -16.45 -2.54
CA LYS A 118 -0.32 -17.26 -2.44
C LYS A 118 -0.06 -17.73 -1.00
#